data_AF-A0A2D7SNJ9-F1
#
_entry.id   AF-A0A2D7SNJ9-F1
#
_cell.length_a   1.000
_cell.length_b   1.000
_cell.length_c   1.000
_cell.angle_alpha   90.00
_cell.angle_beta   90.00
_cell.angle_gamma   90.00
#
_symmetry.space_group_name_H-M   'P 1'
#
loop_
_entity.id
_entity.type
_entity.pdbx_description
1 polymer ?
#
loop_
_entity_poly.entity_id
_entity_poly.type
_entity_poly.pdbx_seq_one_letter_code
_entity_poly.pdbx_strand_id
1 'polypeptide(L)'
;MDRTFLITIIFVLVFIIAVILGVSVWFLPLTSEKKVTQTDPVYFSFSNTDTVFESLQQEPQIESAIVNSQSPEEQGVALQQIIRAWEERPGSPNFRTDFETFSASSTTTESEELSSLFKTLIGSSVLDTLAQQNKTGEFVDELLWNGNYSKITPVVLADDTSKTQEEFRIFGNELATLLTAFNVSQGDQTKLLTVFIENRESTKQLERLTTGYLQLASDIADLEVPEQLNNIQADLVSSYTLVGELLWNLTLATDDESLMERMLIYNSASEKVARAHISLVTLFKSYGVVFKSYEPGRIFTFSL
;
A
#
# COMPACT_ATOMS: atom_id res chain seq x y z
N MET A 1 26.08 -45.61 23.16
CA MET A 1 25.16 -44.84 22.30
C MET A 1 23.77 -45.13 22.79
N ASP A 2 23.05 -44.12 23.25
CA ASP A 2 21.79 -44.30 23.96
C ASP A 2 20.68 -44.71 22.98
N ARG A 3 19.85 -45.70 23.36
CA ARG A 3 18.81 -46.26 22.47
C ARG A 3 17.78 -45.20 22.09
N THR A 4 17.55 -44.26 22.99
CA THR A 4 16.70 -43.09 22.81
C THR A 4 17.19 -42.20 21.67
N PHE A 5 18.51 -42.00 21.55
CA PHE A 5 19.10 -41.16 20.50
C PHE A 5 18.95 -41.76 19.10
N LEU A 6 19.06 -43.09 18.99
CA LEU A 6 18.88 -43.80 17.71
C LEU A 6 17.42 -43.70 17.21
N ILE A 7 16.45 -43.79 18.12
CA ILE A 7 15.01 -43.71 17.78
C ILE A 7 14.66 -42.31 17.28
N THR A 8 15.17 -41.25 17.91
CA THR A 8 14.92 -39.87 17.49
C THR A 8 15.46 -39.58 16.09
N ILE A 9 16.66 -40.09 15.77
CA ILE A 9 17.24 -39.94 14.43
C ILE A 9 16.38 -40.63 13.36
N ILE A 10 15.89 -41.84 13.64
CA ILE A 10 15.02 -42.57 12.69
C ILE A 10 13.72 -41.81 12.43
N PHE A 11 13.09 -41.23 13.46
CA PHE A 11 11.86 -40.44 13.28
C PHE A 11 12.07 -39.18 12.45
N VAL A 12 13.17 -38.46 12.68
CA VAL A 12 13.50 -37.25 11.89
C VAL A 12 13.76 -37.63 10.42
N LEU A 13 14.44 -38.75 10.17
CA LEU A 13 14.75 -39.20 8.81
C LEU A 13 13.50 -39.66 8.06
N VAL A 14 12.59 -40.36 8.73
CA VAL A 14 11.28 -40.75 8.15
C VAL A 14 10.41 -39.53 7.86
N PHE A 15 10.41 -38.52 8.73
CA PHE A 15 9.67 -37.28 8.51
C PHE A 15 10.20 -36.49 7.31
N ILE A 16 11.53 -36.38 7.15
CA ILE A 16 12.13 -35.71 6.00
C ILE A 16 11.81 -36.46 4.69
N ILE A 17 11.84 -37.79 4.69
CA ILE A 17 11.45 -38.60 3.52
C ILE A 17 9.97 -38.40 3.19
N ALA A 18 9.09 -38.34 4.19
CA ALA A 18 7.66 -38.08 3.99
C ALA A 18 7.38 -36.68 3.41
N VAL A 19 8.14 -35.66 3.83
CA VAL A 19 8.02 -34.30 3.27
C VAL A 19 8.54 -34.26 1.82
N ILE A 20 9.66 -34.92 1.52
CA ILE A 20 10.20 -34.97 0.14
C ILE A 20 9.27 -35.74 -0.80
N LEU A 21 8.65 -36.82 -0.34
CA LEU A 21 7.71 -37.60 -1.14
C LEU A 21 6.29 -36.99 -1.19
N GLY A 22 5.89 -36.22 -0.19
CA GLY A 22 4.57 -35.59 -0.12
C GLY A 22 4.37 -34.41 -1.07
N VAL A 23 5.44 -33.77 -1.55
CA VAL A 23 5.36 -32.59 -2.43
C VAL A 23 5.09 -32.97 -3.91
N SER A 24 5.07 -34.27 -4.28
CA SER A 24 5.00 -34.70 -5.69
C SER A 24 3.65 -35.25 -6.19
N VAL A 25 2.55 -35.13 -5.44
CA VAL A 25 1.26 -35.78 -5.79
C VAL A 25 0.16 -34.85 -6.34
N TRP A 26 0.40 -33.54 -6.51
CA TRP A 26 -0.64 -32.58 -6.95
C TRP A 26 -0.44 -31.91 -8.32
N PHE A 27 0.23 -32.56 -9.28
CA PHE A 27 0.19 -32.14 -10.69
C PHE A 27 -0.13 -33.32 -11.61
N LEU A 28 -1.42 -33.59 -11.80
CA LEU A 28 -1.93 -34.34 -12.95
C LEU A 28 -2.35 -33.35 -14.03
N PRO A 29 -1.86 -33.47 -15.28
CA PRO A 29 -2.38 -32.69 -16.39
C PRO A 29 -3.75 -33.25 -16.81
N LEU A 30 -4.80 -32.46 -16.65
CA LEU A 30 -6.10 -32.72 -17.25
C LEU A 30 -6.01 -32.42 -18.76
N THR A 31 -5.74 -33.44 -19.57
CA THR A 31 -6.03 -33.39 -21.01
C THR A 31 -7.54 -33.55 -21.23
N SER A 32 -8.26 -32.43 -21.25
CA SER A 32 -9.63 -32.37 -21.77
C SER A 32 -9.59 -31.93 -23.23
N GLU A 33 -9.72 -32.90 -24.12
CA GLU A 33 -10.02 -32.67 -25.53
C GLU A 33 -11.46 -32.13 -25.65
N LYS A 34 -11.60 -30.81 -25.77
CA LYS A 34 -12.86 -30.16 -26.16
C LYS A 34 -12.75 -29.68 -27.60
N LYS A 35 -13.60 -30.24 -28.47
CA LYS A 35 -13.89 -29.71 -29.80
C LYS A 35 -14.21 -28.22 -29.72
N VAL A 36 -13.37 -27.41 -30.37
CA VAL A 36 -13.57 -25.98 -30.58
C VAL A 36 -14.67 -25.81 -31.63
N THR A 37 -15.86 -25.39 -31.19
CA THR A 37 -16.82 -24.73 -32.07
C THR A 37 -16.36 -23.27 -32.17
N GLN A 38 -15.79 -22.92 -33.31
CA GLN A 38 -15.37 -21.58 -33.67
C GLN A 38 -16.59 -20.65 -33.57
N THR A 39 -16.60 -19.82 -32.54
CA THR A 39 -17.51 -18.67 -32.41
C THR A 39 -16.62 -17.44 -32.53
N ASP A 40 -16.97 -16.57 -33.47
CA ASP A 40 -16.18 -15.40 -33.83
C ASP A 40 -15.85 -14.53 -32.60
N PRO A 41 -14.65 -13.92 -32.54
CA PRO A 41 -14.30 -13.03 -31.45
C PRO A 41 -15.22 -11.81 -31.46
N VAL A 42 -16.08 -11.72 -30.44
CA VAL A 42 -16.78 -10.48 -30.10
C VAL A 42 -15.72 -9.51 -29.56
N TYR A 43 -15.24 -8.63 -30.44
CA TYR A 43 -14.48 -7.45 -30.04
C TYR A 43 -15.40 -6.57 -29.17
N PHE A 44 -15.21 -6.61 -27.85
CA PHE A 44 -15.72 -5.55 -26.98
C PHE A 44 -14.86 -4.31 -27.20
N SER A 45 -15.28 -3.49 -28.17
CA SER A 45 -14.83 -2.11 -28.31
C SER A 45 -15.41 -1.29 -27.16
N PHE A 46 -14.57 -0.96 -26.17
CA PHE A 46 -14.87 0.10 -25.22
C PHE A 46 -14.66 1.44 -25.93
N SER A 47 -15.68 1.86 -26.71
CA SER A 47 -15.78 3.25 -27.14
C SER A 47 -16.51 4.04 -26.05
N ASN A 48 -15.94 5.21 -25.73
CA ASN A 48 -16.35 6.22 -24.75
C ASN A 48 -15.87 6.01 -23.29
N THR A 49 -14.63 6.45 -23.04
CA THR A 49 -14.09 6.72 -21.70
C THR A 49 -14.41 8.13 -21.18
N ASP A 50 -15.17 8.95 -21.93
CA ASP A 50 -15.31 10.37 -21.59
C ASP A 50 -16.32 10.69 -20.47
N THR A 51 -17.18 9.76 -20.06
CA THR A 51 -18.30 10.12 -19.14
C THR A 51 -18.13 9.69 -17.68
N VAL A 52 -17.12 8.87 -17.33
CA VAL A 52 -16.97 8.39 -15.94
C VAL A 52 -16.16 9.37 -15.08
N PHE A 53 -15.33 10.21 -15.69
CA PHE A 53 -14.56 11.25 -14.98
C PHE A 53 -15.34 12.56 -14.79
N GLU A 54 -16.36 12.82 -15.63
CA GLU A 54 -17.16 14.05 -15.58
C GLU A 54 -18.17 14.05 -14.41
N SER A 55 -18.63 12.88 -13.96
CA SER A 55 -19.48 12.76 -12.77
C SER A 55 -18.73 12.94 -11.43
N LEU A 56 -17.40 13.02 -11.45
CA LEU A 56 -16.58 13.38 -10.27
C LEU A 56 -16.11 14.84 -10.31
N GLN A 57 -16.44 15.58 -11.37
CA GLN A 57 -16.14 17.02 -11.52
C GLN A 57 -17.39 17.91 -11.52
N GLN A 58 -18.60 17.35 -11.33
CA GLN A 58 -19.77 18.15 -11.00
C GLN A 58 -19.67 18.67 -9.57
N GLU A 59 -19.06 19.84 -9.46
CA GLU A 59 -19.14 20.74 -8.32
C GLU A 59 -20.63 20.94 -7.98
N PRO A 60 -21.08 20.64 -6.76
CA PRO A 60 -22.44 20.96 -6.37
C PRO A 60 -22.58 22.48 -6.45
N GLN A 61 -23.56 22.95 -7.23
CA GLN A 61 -24.01 24.34 -7.23
C GLN A 61 -24.59 24.66 -5.86
N ILE A 62 -23.72 24.93 -4.89
CA ILE A 62 -24.05 25.55 -3.61
C ILE A 62 -23.67 27.02 -3.75
N GLU A 63 -24.44 27.75 -4.56
CA GLU A 63 -24.49 29.19 -4.40
C GLU A 63 -25.33 29.52 -3.17
N SER A 64 -24.70 30.29 -2.27
CA SER A 64 -25.28 31.14 -1.23
C SER A 64 -25.63 30.53 0.14
N ALA A 65 -24.61 30.07 0.87
CA ALA A 65 -24.45 30.45 2.28
C ALA A 65 -23.03 30.13 2.75
N ILE A 66 -22.50 31.00 3.62
CA ILE A 66 -21.22 30.86 4.35
C ILE A 66 -20.00 31.38 3.58
N VAL A 67 -20.01 32.69 3.35
CA VAL A 67 -18.80 33.49 3.61
C VAL A 67 -18.79 33.75 5.11
N ASN A 68 -17.96 33.02 5.85
CA ASN A 68 -17.31 33.55 7.04
C ASN A 68 -16.04 32.77 7.34
N SER A 69 -14.94 33.51 7.32
CA SER A 69 -13.57 33.10 7.61
C SER A 69 -13.45 32.36 8.95
N GLN A 70 -13.09 31.08 8.92
CA GLN A 70 -12.64 30.35 10.11
C GLN A 70 -11.12 30.45 10.23
N SER A 71 -10.67 30.86 11.40
CA SER A 71 -9.25 31.04 11.79
C SER A 71 -8.49 29.70 11.70
N PRO A 72 -7.17 29.71 11.41
CA PRO A 72 -6.30 28.52 11.48
C PRO A 72 -6.41 27.74 12.81
N GLU A 73 -6.78 28.42 13.90
CA GLU A 73 -7.04 27.77 15.20
C GLU A 73 -8.27 26.84 15.17
N GLU A 74 -9.32 27.17 14.42
CA GLU A 74 -10.53 26.33 14.34
C GLU A 74 -10.32 25.08 13.48
N GLN A 75 -9.41 25.14 12.49
CA GLN A 75 -9.01 23.96 11.72
C GLN A 75 -8.17 22.98 12.56
N GLY A 76 -7.33 23.49 13.45
CA GLY A 76 -6.60 22.66 14.43
C GLY A 76 -7.55 21.96 15.41
N VAL A 77 -8.60 22.64 15.85
CA VAL A 77 -9.64 22.05 16.72
C VAL A 77 -10.44 20.98 15.98
N ALA A 78 -10.77 21.18 14.70
CA ALA A 78 -11.48 20.18 13.90
C ALA A 78 -10.65 18.90 13.69
N LEU A 79 -9.34 19.02 13.42
CA LEU A 79 -8.43 17.88 13.31
C LEU A 79 -8.29 17.13 14.65
N GLN A 80 -8.16 17.84 15.77
CA GLN A 80 -8.12 17.20 17.09
C GLN A 80 -9.44 16.50 17.44
N GLN A 81 -10.59 17.04 17.03
CA GLN A 81 -11.88 16.40 17.22
C GLN A 81 -12.03 15.13 16.37
N ILE A 82 -11.49 15.11 15.15
CA ILE A 82 -11.48 13.91 14.30
C ILE A 82 -10.59 12.83 14.92
N ILE A 83 -9.37 13.17 15.37
CA ILE A 83 -8.47 12.22 16.05
C ILE A 83 -9.13 11.65 17.32
N ARG A 84 -9.75 12.51 18.12
CA ARG A 84 -10.46 12.10 19.34
C ARG A 84 -11.67 11.21 19.06
N ALA A 85 -12.44 11.52 18.01
CA ALA A 85 -13.56 10.68 17.58
C ALA A 85 -13.11 9.32 17.02
N TRP A 86 -11.89 9.23 16.50
CA TRP A 86 -11.25 7.98 16.10
C TRP A 86 -10.78 7.15 17.30
N GLU A 87 -10.20 7.79 18.32
CA GLU A 87 -9.76 7.15 19.56
C GLU A 87 -10.94 6.65 20.43
N GLU A 88 -12.08 7.34 20.41
CA GLU A 88 -13.27 7.03 21.23
C GLU A 88 -14.20 5.97 20.63
N ARG A 89 -13.87 5.36 19.47
CA ARG A 89 -14.71 4.31 18.87
C ARG A 89 -14.76 3.04 19.75
N PRO A 90 -15.96 2.50 20.05
CA PRO A 90 -16.08 1.25 20.80
C PRO A 90 -15.43 0.11 20.01
N GLY A 91 -14.36 -0.47 20.57
CA GLY A 91 -13.52 -1.48 19.92
C GLY A 91 -12.07 -1.04 19.67
N SER A 92 -11.72 0.23 19.90
CA SER A 92 -10.32 0.65 20.02
C SER A 92 -9.76 0.13 21.35
N PRO A 93 -8.74 -0.75 21.38
CA PRO A 93 -8.16 -1.18 22.63
C PRO A 93 -7.46 0.01 23.27
N ASN A 94 -8.01 0.51 24.38
CA ASN A 94 -7.28 1.34 25.32
C ASN A 94 -6.08 0.55 25.82
N PHE A 95 -4.96 0.62 25.11
CA PHE A 95 -3.66 0.19 25.63
C PHE A 95 -3.16 1.27 26.58
N ARG A 96 -3.89 1.40 27.70
CA ARG A 96 -3.41 2.10 28.89
C ARG A 96 -2.60 1.05 29.65
N THR A 97 -1.34 0.88 29.27
CA THR A 97 -0.38 0.22 30.14
C THR A 97 -0.23 1.11 31.37
N ASP A 98 -0.66 0.58 32.51
CA ASP A 98 -0.17 1.03 33.80
C ASP A 98 1.35 0.82 33.78
N PHE A 99 2.08 1.88 33.44
CA PHE A 99 3.53 1.92 33.51
C PHE A 99 3.87 2.07 34.98
N GLU A 100 4.03 0.94 35.68
CA GLU A 100 4.85 0.91 36.86
C GLU A 100 6.22 1.50 36.50
N THR A 101 6.65 2.47 37.28
CA THR A 101 7.94 3.15 37.20
C THR A 101 9.10 2.15 37.13
N PHE A 102 9.51 1.82 35.90
CA PHE A 102 10.80 1.20 35.64
C PHE A 102 11.87 2.29 35.52
N SER A 103 12.83 2.21 36.42
CA SER A 103 14.01 3.05 36.48
C SER A 103 14.80 2.93 35.18
N ALA A 104 15.09 4.08 34.56
CA ALA A 104 15.82 4.19 33.31
C ALA A 104 17.24 3.62 33.41
N SER A 105 17.59 2.70 32.51
CA SER A 105 18.97 2.37 32.18
C SER A 105 19.10 1.99 30.70
N SER A 106 19.97 2.74 30.01
CA SER A 106 20.53 2.61 28.64
C SER A 106 19.62 2.77 27.41
N THR A 107 19.59 4.01 26.86
CA THR A 107 18.96 4.45 25.60
C THR A 107 19.91 4.53 24.40
N THR A 108 21.12 3.99 24.48
CA THR A 108 22.14 4.24 23.45
C THR A 108 22.02 3.34 22.22
N THR A 109 21.47 2.13 22.37
CA THR A 109 21.50 1.10 21.30
C THR A 109 20.40 1.29 20.24
N GLU A 110 19.20 1.72 20.64
CA GLU A 110 18.06 1.89 19.71
C GLU A 110 18.26 3.08 18.74
N SER A 111 18.97 4.11 19.19
CA SER A 111 19.35 5.27 18.38
C SER A 111 20.28 4.88 17.21
N GLU A 112 21.20 3.94 17.44
CA GLU A 112 22.13 3.49 16.40
C GLU A 112 21.42 2.60 15.36
N GLU A 113 20.47 1.77 15.79
CA GLU A 113 19.67 0.93 14.88
C GLU A 113 18.76 1.78 13.99
N LEU A 114 18.05 2.76 14.54
CA LEU A 114 17.23 3.70 13.76
C LEU A 114 18.09 4.52 12.78
N SER A 115 19.26 4.98 13.20
CA SER A 115 20.18 5.71 12.31
C SER A 115 20.65 4.84 11.14
N SER A 116 20.91 3.55 11.38
CA SER A 116 21.32 2.61 10.33
C SER A 116 20.21 2.34 9.32
N LEU A 117 18.95 2.30 9.78
CA LEU A 117 17.78 2.04 8.95
C LEU A 117 17.49 3.25 8.05
N PHE A 118 17.57 4.46 8.60
CA PHE A 118 17.47 5.70 7.82
C PHE A 118 18.63 5.89 6.83
N LYS A 119 19.87 5.53 7.20
CA LYS A 119 21.02 5.52 6.28
C LYS A 119 20.82 4.56 5.11
N THR A 120 20.17 3.42 5.37
CA THR A 120 19.88 2.41 4.35
C THR A 120 18.74 2.86 3.43
N LEU A 121 17.72 3.56 3.95
CA LEU A 121 16.56 3.99 3.17
C LEU A 121 16.81 5.23 2.31
N ILE A 122 17.52 6.24 2.83
CA ILE A 122 17.63 7.56 2.19
C ILE A 122 18.97 7.71 1.43
N GLY A 123 19.87 6.73 1.57
CA GLY A 123 21.21 6.78 1.01
C GLY A 123 22.13 7.73 1.81
N SER A 124 23.42 7.39 1.89
CA SER A 124 24.38 8.15 2.71
C SER A 124 24.53 9.61 2.26
N SER A 125 24.27 9.93 0.99
CA SER A 125 24.40 11.27 0.43
C SER A 125 23.42 12.29 1.01
N VAL A 126 22.19 11.87 1.35
CA VAL A 126 21.17 12.75 1.96
C VAL A 126 21.47 12.98 3.43
N LEU A 127 21.95 11.93 4.12
CA LEU A 127 22.35 12.06 5.52
C LEU A 127 23.60 12.91 5.71
N ASP A 128 24.56 12.84 4.77
CA ASP A 128 25.76 13.68 4.78
C ASP A 128 25.44 15.15 4.51
N THR A 129 24.43 15.44 3.67
CA THR A 129 23.94 16.82 3.46
C THR A 129 23.22 17.35 4.70
N LEU A 130 22.42 16.53 5.38
CA LEU A 130 21.79 16.88 6.67
C LEU A 130 22.84 17.09 7.79
N ALA A 131 23.88 16.24 7.83
CA ALA A 131 24.96 16.36 8.81
C ALA A 131 25.86 17.58 8.56
N GLN A 132 26.06 18.00 7.31
CA GLN A 132 26.74 19.25 6.96
C GLN A 132 25.93 20.48 7.33
N GLN A 133 24.59 20.42 7.24
CA GLN A 133 23.70 21.51 7.63
C GLN A 133 23.70 21.76 9.15
N ASN A 134 24.03 20.73 9.94
CA ASN A 134 24.10 20.80 11.41
C ASN A 134 25.36 21.52 11.95
N LYS A 135 26.26 22.01 11.09
CA LYS A 135 27.43 22.82 11.49
C LYS A 135 27.18 24.33 11.49
N THR A 136 26.08 24.78 10.90
CA THR A 136 25.59 26.16 11.01
C THR A 136 24.44 26.14 12.01
N GLY A 137 24.76 26.44 13.28
CA GLY A 137 23.91 26.26 14.46
C GLY A 137 22.66 27.15 14.51
N GLU A 138 21.76 26.99 13.56
CA GLU A 138 20.41 27.51 13.58
C GLU A 138 19.48 26.33 13.30
N PHE A 139 19.05 25.66 14.37
CA PHE A 139 18.12 24.53 14.30
C PHE A 139 16.79 25.04 13.75
N VAL A 140 16.46 24.62 12.53
CA VAL A 140 15.16 24.86 11.90
C VAL A 140 14.24 23.65 12.12
N ASP A 141 14.13 23.18 13.37
CA ASP A 141 13.24 22.06 13.72
C ASP A 141 11.75 22.44 13.62
N GLU A 142 11.44 23.74 13.51
CA GLU A 142 10.06 24.24 13.38
C GLU A 142 9.57 24.43 11.94
N LEU A 143 10.42 24.33 10.91
CA LEU A 143 9.96 24.64 9.54
C LEU A 143 9.27 23.49 8.81
N LEU A 144 9.45 22.24 9.23
CA LEU A 144 8.83 21.10 8.53
C LEU A 144 7.34 20.91 8.88
N TRP A 145 6.87 21.48 9.99
CA TRP A 145 5.48 21.31 10.45
C TRP A 145 4.64 22.61 10.49
N ASN A 146 5.24 23.80 10.40
CA ASN A 146 4.51 25.07 10.56
C ASN A 146 3.88 25.63 9.27
N GLY A 147 3.73 24.83 8.21
CA GLY A 147 3.01 25.22 6.99
C GLY A 147 3.59 26.40 6.22
N ASN A 148 4.79 26.88 6.58
CA ASN A 148 5.39 28.05 5.94
C ASN A 148 6.34 27.62 4.82
N TYR A 149 5.75 27.16 3.72
CA TYR A 149 6.47 26.90 2.47
C TYR A 149 6.92 28.24 1.87
N SER A 150 8.09 28.72 2.31
CA SER A 150 8.75 29.86 1.69
C SER A 150 8.90 29.55 0.21
N LYS A 151 8.25 30.36 -0.64
CA LYS A 151 8.24 30.25 -2.10
C LYS A 151 9.65 29.99 -2.63
N ILE A 152 9.93 28.74 -2.95
CA ILE A 152 11.14 28.34 -3.64
C ILE A 152 10.97 28.88 -5.05
N THR A 153 11.73 29.92 -5.41
CA THR A 153 11.81 30.38 -6.80
C THR A 153 12.23 29.20 -7.67
N PRO A 154 11.42 28.80 -8.67
CA PRO A 154 11.76 27.66 -9.50
C PRO A 154 13.03 28.00 -10.26
N VAL A 155 14.10 27.28 -9.95
CA VAL A 155 15.28 27.24 -10.81
C VAL A 155 14.79 26.61 -12.11
N VAL A 156 14.65 27.42 -13.15
CA VAL A 156 14.35 26.95 -14.51
C VAL A 156 15.59 26.22 -15.01
N LEU A 157 15.71 24.95 -14.64
CA LEU A 157 16.65 24.03 -15.26
C LEU A 157 16.12 23.76 -16.68
N ALA A 158 17.03 23.84 -17.66
CA ALA A 158 16.71 23.54 -19.05
C ALA A 158 16.00 22.17 -19.14
N ASP A 159 15.03 22.11 -20.07
CA ASP A 159 14.05 21.04 -20.31
C ASP A 159 14.67 19.73 -20.84
N ASP A 160 15.78 19.30 -20.24
CA ASP A 160 16.42 18.03 -20.52
C ASP A 160 16.00 17.08 -19.41
N THR A 161 14.80 16.52 -19.54
CA THR A 161 14.33 15.44 -18.66
C THR A 161 15.41 14.37 -18.66
N SER A 162 16.04 14.16 -17.51
CA SER A 162 17.11 13.18 -17.42
C SER A 162 16.57 11.79 -17.80
N LYS A 163 17.41 10.92 -18.38
CA LYS A 163 17.01 9.54 -18.74
C LYS A 163 16.27 8.83 -17.60
N THR A 164 16.73 9.04 -16.37
CA THR A 164 16.11 8.51 -15.13
C THR A 164 14.71 9.05 -14.88
N GLN A 165 14.45 10.34 -15.12
CA GLN A 165 13.11 10.91 -14.97
C GLN A 165 12.11 10.29 -15.95
N GLU A 166 12.55 10.04 -17.19
CA GLU A 166 11.68 9.41 -18.19
C GLU A 166 11.40 7.95 -17.83
N GLU A 167 12.41 7.19 -17.39
CA GLU A 167 12.24 5.81 -16.88
C GLU A 167 11.23 5.74 -15.73
N PHE A 168 11.33 6.66 -14.76
CA PHE A 168 10.40 6.72 -13.64
C PHE A 168 8.99 7.12 -14.08
N ARG A 169 8.86 8.05 -15.05
CA ARG A 169 7.57 8.46 -15.60
C ARG A 169 6.91 7.30 -16.34
N ILE A 170 7.66 6.52 -17.13
CA ILE A 170 7.16 5.32 -17.81
C ILE A 170 6.62 4.32 -16.79
N PHE A 171 7.43 3.93 -15.80
CA PHE A 171 7.01 3.02 -14.75
C PHE A 171 5.76 3.51 -14.00
N GLY A 172 5.73 4.80 -13.61
CA GLY A 172 4.58 5.39 -12.94
C GLY A 172 3.30 5.38 -13.79
N ASN A 173 3.41 5.60 -15.10
CA ASN A 173 2.26 5.53 -16.01
C ASN A 173 1.73 4.12 -16.19
N GLU A 174 2.60 3.13 -16.33
CA GLU A 174 2.22 1.72 -16.45
C GLU A 174 1.55 1.23 -15.17
N LEU A 175 2.17 1.49 -14.01
CA LEU A 175 1.60 1.14 -12.71
C LEU A 175 0.23 1.79 -12.49
N ALA A 176 0.10 3.10 -12.76
CA ALA A 176 -1.18 3.78 -12.61
C ALA A 176 -2.27 3.24 -13.54
N THR A 177 -1.90 2.77 -14.72
CA THR A 177 -2.82 2.12 -15.66
C THR A 177 -3.36 0.82 -15.07
N LEU A 178 -2.49 -0.03 -14.51
CA LEU A 178 -2.89 -1.28 -13.84
C LEU A 178 -3.81 -1.00 -12.64
N LEU A 179 -3.43 -0.04 -11.78
CA LEU A 179 -4.23 0.34 -10.60
C LEU A 179 -5.62 0.86 -10.99
N THR A 180 -5.69 1.69 -12.04
CA THR A 180 -6.95 2.22 -12.54
C THR A 180 -7.83 1.11 -13.11
N ALA A 181 -7.26 0.23 -13.93
CA ALA A 181 -7.97 -0.92 -14.49
C ALA A 181 -8.50 -1.85 -13.40
N PHE A 182 -7.68 -2.12 -12.37
CA PHE A 182 -8.09 -2.89 -11.21
C PHE A 182 -9.28 -2.23 -10.50
N ASN A 183 -9.17 -0.96 -10.11
CA ASN A 183 -10.24 -0.23 -9.42
C ASN A 183 -11.56 -0.24 -10.22
N VAL A 184 -11.49 0.01 -11.53
CA VAL A 184 -12.67 -0.05 -12.41
C VAL A 184 -13.26 -1.47 -12.47
N SER A 185 -12.41 -2.49 -12.56
CA SER A 185 -12.86 -3.89 -12.67
C SER A 185 -13.49 -4.43 -11.39
N GLN A 186 -13.08 -3.96 -10.21
CA GLN A 186 -13.61 -4.43 -8.93
C GLN A 186 -14.88 -3.69 -8.51
N GLY A 187 -15.07 -2.44 -8.94
CA GLY A 187 -16.22 -1.63 -8.58
C GLY A 187 -16.20 -1.21 -7.10
N ASP A 188 -17.38 -1.08 -6.49
CA ASP A 188 -17.52 -0.66 -5.08
C ASP A 188 -17.18 -1.82 -4.12
N GLN A 189 -15.92 -1.89 -3.70
CA GLN A 189 -15.42 -2.92 -2.80
C GLN A 189 -16.06 -2.87 -1.41
N THR A 190 -16.46 -1.68 -0.93
CA THR A 190 -17.17 -1.54 0.36
C THR A 190 -18.49 -2.27 0.31
N LYS A 191 -19.25 -2.10 -0.77
CA LYS A 191 -20.50 -2.83 -0.98
C LYS A 191 -20.30 -4.35 -1.04
N LEU A 192 -19.23 -4.83 -1.70
CA LEU A 192 -18.92 -6.27 -1.75
C LEU A 192 -18.66 -6.83 -0.34
N LEU A 193 -17.89 -6.09 0.48
CA LEU A 193 -17.60 -6.47 1.87
C LEU A 193 -18.86 -6.42 2.75
N THR A 194 -19.71 -5.41 2.59
CA THR A 194 -21.00 -5.33 3.30
C THR A 194 -21.88 -6.54 3.00
N VAL A 195 -22.02 -6.92 1.72
CA VAL A 195 -22.79 -8.11 1.31
C VAL A 195 -22.25 -9.39 1.96
N PHE A 196 -20.93 -9.54 2.04
CA PHE A 196 -20.31 -10.69 2.71
C PHE A 196 -20.56 -10.68 4.23
N ILE A 197 -20.46 -9.52 4.89
CA ILE A 197 -20.70 -9.40 6.33
C ILE A 197 -22.17 -9.72 6.66
N GLU A 198 -23.11 -9.26 5.83
CA GLU A 198 -24.54 -9.53 5.98
C GLU A 198 -24.90 -10.99 5.66
N ASN A 199 -24.16 -11.65 4.77
CA ASN A 199 -24.35 -13.04 4.39
C ASN A 199 -23.01 -13.75 4.12
N ARG A 200 -22.46 -14.42 5.14
CA ARG A 200 -21.14 -15.07 5.07
C ARG A 200 -21.05 -16.25 4.11
N GLU A 201 -22.19 -16.82 3.72
CA GLU A 201 -22.23 -17.87 2.70
C GLU A 201 -22.04 -17.31 1.29
N SER A 202 -22.24 -15.99 1.09
CA SER A 202 -22.08 -15.32 -0.20
C SER A 202 -20.62 -14.95 -0.49
N THR A 203 -19.78 -15.96 -0.70
CA THR A 203 -18.32 -15.75 -0.88
C THR A 203 -17.89 -15.42 -2.30
N LYS A 204 -18.72 -15.64 -3.31
CA LYS A 204 -18.35 -15.51 -4.74
C LYS A 204 -17.78 -14.14 -5.12
N GLN A 205 -18.34 -13.06 -4.56
CA GLN A 205 -17.85 -11.70 -4.81
C GLN A 205 -16.50 -11.44 -4.15
N LEU A 206 -16.33 -11.95 -2.92
CA LEU A 206 -15.08 -11.86 -2.17
C LEU A 206 -13.98 -12.69 -2.83
N GLU A 207 -14.28 -13.89 -3.32
CA GLU A 207 -13.38 -14.72 -4.12
C GLU A 207 -12.86 -13.96 -5.34
N ARG A 208 -13.76 -13.38 -6.13
CA ARG A 208 -13.38 -12.55 -7.30
C ARG A 208 -12.47 -11.39 -6.89
N LEU A 209 -12.79 -10.70 -5.79
CA LEU A 209 -11.99 -9.58 -5.30
C LEU A 209 -10.59 -10.05 -4.88
N THR A 210 -10.48 -11.15 -4.13
CA THR A 210 -9.21 -11.80 -3.78
C THR A 210 -8.40 -12.13 -5.03
N THR A 211 -8.99 -12.81 -6.01
CA THR A 211 -8.30 -13.14 -7.27
C THR A 211 -7.84 -11.87 -8.00
N GLY A 212 -8.66 -10.81 -8.00
CA GLY A 212 -8.29 -9.52 -8.57
C GLY A 212 -7.05 -8.92 -7.91
N TYR A 213 -6.96 -8.97 -6.58
CA TYR A 213 -5.79 -8.48 -5.84
C TYR A 213 -4.52 -9.28 -6.15
N LEU A 214 -4.64 -10.61 -6.18
CA LEU A 214 -3.50 -11.49 -6.51
C LEU A 214 -3.05 -11.29 -7.96
N GLN A 215 -3.98 -11.12 -8.89
CA GLN A 215 -3.67 -10.81 -10.28
C GLN A 215 -2.99 -9.45 -10.41
N LEU A 216 -3.52 -8.40 -9.76
CA LEU A 216 -2.88 -7.08 -9.75
C LEU A 216 -1.45 -7.16 -9.19
N ALA A 217 -1.23 -7.90 -8.10
CA ALA A 217 0.11 -8.08 -7.56
C ALA A 217 1.06 -8.76 -8.57
N SER A 218 0.58 -9.78 -9.29
CA SER A 218 1.34 -10.42 -10.37
C SER A 218 1.63 -9.43 -11.51
N ASP A 219 0.63 -8.69 -11.97
CA ASP A 219 0.78 -7.73 -13.07
C ASP A 219 1.78 -6.61 -12.71
N ILE A 220 1.81 -6.16 -11.45
CA ILE A 220 2.80 -5.20 -10.95
C ILE A 220 4.20 -5.80 -10.92
N ALA A 221 4.33 -7.09 -10.56
CA ALA A 221 5.61 -7.79 -10.52
C ALA A 221 6.25 -7.92 -11.91
N ASP A 222 5.42 -7.99 -12.95
CA ASP A 222 5.84 -8.15 -14.35
C ASP A 222 6.25 -6.83 -15.04
N LEU A 223 6.07 -5.67 -14.37
CA LEU A 223 6.50 -4.38 -14.90
C LEU A 223 8.03 -4.28 -14.99
N GLU A 224 8.53 -3.55 -16.01
CA GLU A 224 9.95 -3.18 -16.08
C GLU A 224 10.24 -2.05 -15.08
N VAL A 225 11.11 -2.34 -14.11
CA VAL A 225 11.35 -1.44 -12.98
C VAL A 225 12.78 -0.89 -13.00
N PRO A 226 12.96 0.44 -12.93
CA PRO A 226 14.28 1.04 -12.73
C PRO A 226 14.90 0.52 -11.43
N GLU A 227 16.22 0.31 -11.41
CA GLU A 227 16.91 -0.33 -10.27
C GLU A 227 16.59 0.34 -8.91
N GLN A 228 16.41 1.67 -8.93
CA GLN A 228 16.11 2.48 -7.75
C GLN A 228 14.70 2.24 -7.18
N LEU A 229 13.79 1.66 -7.97
CA LEU A 229 12.39 1.38 -7.62
C LEU A 229 12.17 -0.08 -7.19
N ASN A 230 13.14 -0.99 -7.39
CA ASN A 230 13.00 -2.43 -7.15
C ASN A 230 12.45 -2.76 -5.75
N ASN A 231 13.00 -2.14 -4.70
CA ASN A 231 12.55 -2.41 -3.33
C ASN A 231 11.11 -1.94 -3.11
N ILE A 232 10.74 -0.77 -3.64
CA ILE A 232 9.39 -0.21 -3.48
C ILE A 232 8.37 -1.02 -4.28
N GLN A 233 8.74 -1.49 -5.49
CA GLN A 233 7.90 -2.39 -6.28
C GLN A 233 7.69 -3.71 -5.53
N ALA A 234 8.75 -4.32 -4.98
CA ALA A 234 8.65 -5.55 -4.21
C ALA A 234 7.74 -5.39 -2.99
N ASP A 235 7.86 -4.28 -2.25
CA ASP A 235 6.99 -3.95 -1.12
C ASP A 235 5.53 -3.78 -1.55
N LEU A 236 5.29 -3.15 -2.70
CA LEU A 236 3.95 -2.96 -3.25
C LEU A 236 3.31 -4.29 -3.67
N VAL A 237 4.04 -5.14 -4.39
CA VAL A 237 3.62 -6.50 -4.79
C VAL A 237 3.30 -7.34 -3.56
N SER A 238 4.18 -7.33 -2.55
CA SER A 238 3.97 -8.07 -1.30
C SER A 238 2.72 -7.56 -0.57
N SER A 239 2.52 -6.24 -0.50
CA SER A 239 1.37 -5.64 0.18
C SER A 239 0.04 -6.00 -0.51
N TYR A 240 -0.03 -5.96 -1.84
CA TYR A 240 -1.23 -6.36 -2.57
C TYR A 240 -1.52 -7.86 -2.49
N THR A 241 -0.47 -8.70 -2.56
CA THR A 241 -0.59 -10.15 -2.34
C THR A 241 -1.21 -10.43 -0.96
N LEU A 242 -0.64 -9.82 0.09
CA LEU A 242 -1.09 -10.00 1.47
C LEU A 242 -2.56 -9.56 1.66
N VAL A 243 -2.97 -8.44 1.06
CA VAL A 243 -4.36 -7.98 1.10
C VAL A 243 -5.30 -9.00 0.46
N GLY A 244 -4.93 -9.55 -0.71
CA GLY A 244 -5.72 -10.59 -1.39
C GLY A 244 -5.89 -11.85 -0.54
N GLU A 245 -4.81 -12.34 0.06
CA GLU A 245 -4.82 -13.51 0.96
C GLU A 245 -5.69 -13.26 2.21
N LEU A 246 -5.54 -12.09 2.83
CA LEU A 246 -6.28 -11.75 4.04
C LEU A 246 -7.78 -11.52 3.78
N LEU A 247 -8.16 -11.02 2.60
CA LEU A 247 -9.56 -10.96 2.18
C LEU A 247 -10.20 -12.34 2.15
N TRP A 248 -9.51 -13.33 1.58
CA TRP A 248 -10.05 -14.69 1.57
C TRP A 248 -10.10 -15.29 2.96
N ASN A 249 -9.12 -14.98 3.80
CA ASN A 249 -9.10 -15.44 5.19
C ASN A 249 -10.32 -14.97 6.01
N LEU A 250 -11.04 -13.92 5.60
CA LEU A 250 -12.30 -13.53 6.25
C LEU A 250 -13.35 -14.64 6.18
N THR A 251 -13.35 -15.45 5.11
CA THR A 251 -14.29 -16.58 4.91
C THR A 251 -14.08 -17.73 5.89
N LEU A 252 -12.92 -17.77 6.56
CA LEU A 252 -12.57 -18.80 7.52
C LEU A 252 -13.05 -18.49 8.95
N ALA A 253 -13.67 -17.33 9.16
CA ALA A 253 -14.27 -16.97 10.45
C ALA A 253 -15.52 -17.80 10.75
N THR A 254 -15.58 -18.41 11.93
CA THR A 254 -16.71 -19.25 12.37
C THR A 254 -17.78 -18.47 13.11
N ASP A 255 -17.44 -17.28 13.60
CA ASP A 255 -18.25 -16.45 14.50
C ASP A 255 -17.85 -14.97 14.34
N ASP A 256 -18.54 -14.08 15.04
CA ASP A 256 -18.37 -12.62 14.89
C ASP A 256 -17.03 -12.13 15.46
N GLU A 257 -16.57 -12.75 16.54
CA GLU A 257 -15.31 -12.41 17.21
C GLU A 257 -14.12 -12.72 16.29
N SER A 258 -14.06 -13.94 15.75
CA SER A 258 -13.03 -14.34 14.79
C SER A 258 -13.08 -13.54 13.48
N LEU A 259 -14.26 -13.14 13.02
CA LEU A 259 -14.38 -12.26 11.85
C LEU A 259 -13.80 -10.87 12.15
N MET A 260 -14.12 -10.29 13.30
CA MET A 260 -13.61 -9.00 13.71
C MET A 260 -12.08 -9.01 13.81
N GLU A 261 -11.50 -10.02 14.46
CA GLU A 261 -10.04 -10.18 14.55
C GLU A 261 -9.38 -10.22 13.17
N ARG A 262 -9.95 -10.99 12.24
CA ARG A 262 -9.43 -11.09 10.86
C ARG A 262 -9.59 -9.79 10.08
N MET A 263 -10.69 -9.06 10.28
CA MET A 263 -10.88 -7.73 9.70
C MET A 263 -9.83 -6.73 10.20
N LEU A 264 -9.46 -6.77 11.48
CA LEU A 264 -8.39 -5.91 12.01
C LEU A 264 -7.04 -6.22 11.36
N ILE A 265 -6.71 -7.51 11.16
CA ILE A 265 -5.50 -7.94 10.45
C ILE A 265 -5.52 -7.46 8.99
N TYR A 266 -6.66 -7.62 8.30
CA TYR A 266 -6.86 -7.13 6.94
C TYR A 266 -6.68 -5.60 6.83
N ASN A 267 -7.25 -4.83 7.77
CA ASN A 267 -7.12 -3.38 7.80
C ASN A 267 -5.66 -2.96 7.98
N SER A 268 -4.93 -3.60 8.90
CA SER A 268 -3.50 -3.35 9.10
C SER A 268 -2.66 -3.66 7.86
N ALA A 269 -3.00 -4.71 7.11
CA ALA A 269 -2.33 -5.00 5.84
C ALA A 269 -2.66 -3.96 4.75
N SER A 270 -3.89 -3.46 4.71
CA SER A 270 -4.30 -2.40 3.77
C SER A 270 -3.54 -1.09 4.00
N GLU A 271 -3.18 -0.77 5.25
CA GLU A 271 -2.30 0.36 5.55
C GLU A 271 -0.91 0.22 4.90
N LYS A 272 -0.40 -1.01 4.73
CA LYS A 272 0.89 -1.22 4.06
C LYS A 272 0.84 -0.83 2.59
N VAL A 273 -0.28 -1.10 1.91
CA VAL A 273 -0.52 -0.64 0.53
C VAL A 273 -0.48 0.88 0.44
N ALA A 274 -1.15 1.57 1.38
CA ALA A 274 -1.13 3.03 1.43
C ALA A 274 0.28 3.59 1.66
N ARG A 275 1.05 2.99 2.58
CA ARG A 275 2.45 3.37 2.81
C ARG A 275 3.31 3.17 1.56
N ALA A 276 3.18 2.05 0.87
CA ALA A 276 3.91 1.79 -0.38
C ALA A 276 3.58 2.83 -1.47
N HIS A 277 2.32 3.25 -1.59
CA HIS A 277 1.93 4.33 -2.51
C HIS A 277 2.58 5.67 -2.13
N ILE A 278 2.56 6.03 -0.84
CA ILE A 278 3.18 7.28 -0.37
C ILE A 278 4.69 7.25 -0.64
N SER A 279 5.35 6.10 -0.45
CA SER A 279 6.77 5.92 -0.80
C SER A 279 7.03 6.15 -2.29
N LEU A 280 6.19 5.61 -3.18
CA LEU A 280 6.29 5.87 -4.63
C LEU A 280 6.13 7.34 -4.96
N VAL A 281 5.12 8.01 -4.41
CA VAL A 281 4.91 9.45 -4.65
C VAL A 281 6.09 10.28 -4.18
N THR A 282 6.61 9.97 -2.99
CA THR A 282 7.77 10.64 -2.41
C THR A 282 9.01 10.46 -3.29
N LEU A 283 9.22 9.25 -3.81
CA LEU A 283 10.34 8.94 -4.68
C LEU A 283 10.21 9.62 -6.05
N PHE A 284 9.04 9.59 -6.69
CA PHE A 284 8.81 10.34 -7.93
C PHE A 284 9.11 11.83 -7.74
N LYS A 285 8.64 12.42 -6.65
CA LYS A 285 8.90 13.81 -6.29
C LYS A 285 10.39 14.09 -6.05
N SER A 286 11.11 13.20 -5.37
CA SER A 286 12.55 13.40 -5.09
C SER A 286 13.40 13.36 -6.35
N TYR A 287 12.96 12.62 -7.39
CA TYR A 287 13.59 12.61 -8.71
C TYR A 287 13.09 13.72 -9.64
N GLY A 288 12.20 14.60 -9.17
CA GLY A 288 11.64 15.70 -9.97
C GLY A 288 10.68 15.23 -11.06
N VAL A 289 10.11 14.02 -10.93
CA VAL A 289 9.10 13.51 -11.85
C VAL A 289 7.78 14.21 -11.56
N VAL A 290 7.30 14.94 -12.55
CA VAL A 290 5.98 15.59 -12.53
C VAL A 290 5.13 14.94 -13.60
N PHE A 291 4.01 14.34 -13.21
CA PHE A 291 3.06 13.75 -14.15
C PHE A 291 2.13 14.84 -14.69
N LYS A 292 1.85 14.77 -15.99
CA LYS A 292 0.92 15.69 -16.66
C LYS A 292 -0.52 15.30 -16.34
N SER A 293 -1.44 16.26 -16.43
CA SER A 293 -2.86 16.06 -16.09
C SER A 293 -3.56 14.99 -16.94
N TYR A 294 -3.04 14.69 -18.13
CA TYR A 294 -3.56 13.68 -19.05
C TYR A 294 -2.84 12.32 -18.95
N GLU A 295 -1.79 12.21 -18.13
CA GLU A 295 -1.04 10.97 -17.94
C GLU A 295 -1.73 10.10 -16.87
N PRO A 296 -1.72 8.76 -17.02
CA PRO A 296 -2.22 7.86 -15.97
C PRO A 296 -1.55 8.10 -14.61
N GLY A 297 -0.23 8.35 -14.62
CA GLY A 297 0.58 8.58 -13.42
C GLY A 297 0.21 9.84 -12.62
N ARG A 298 -0.73 10.67 -13.10
CA ARG A 298 -1.26 11.81 -12.33
C ARG A 298 -1.77 11.44 -10.94
N ILE A 299 -2.19 10.19 -10.73
CA ILE A 299 -2.61 9.68 -9.41
C ILE A 299 -1.48 9.75 -8.36
N PHE A 300 -0.24 9.86 -8.80
CA PHE A 300 0.94 10.02 -7.94
C PHE A 300 1.34 11.48 -7.72
N THR A 301 0.51 12.44 -8.13
CA THR A 301 0.77 13.87 -7.91
C THR A 301 -0.17 14.42 -6.86
N PHE A 302 0.38 14.94 -5.76
CA PHE A 302 -0.39 15.74 -4.81
C PHE A 302 -0.45 17.18 -5.33
N SER A 303 -1.64 17.68 -5.63
CA SER A 303 -1.87 19.12 -5.73
C SER A 303 -1.88 19.67 -4.30
N LEU A 304 -0.87 20.47 -3.98
CA LEU A 304 -0.88 21.34 -2.80
C LEU A 304 -1.53 22.67 -3.14
#